data_AF-A0A546XGB9-F1
#
_entry.id   AF-A0A546XGB9-F1
#
_cell.length_a   1.000
_cell.length_b   1.000
_cell.length_c   1.000
_cell.angle_alpha   90.00
_cell.angle_beta   90.00
_cell.angle_gamma   90.00
#
_symmetry.space_group_name_H-M   'P 1'
#
loop_
_entity.id
_entity.type
_entity.pdbx_description
1 polymer ?
#
loop_
_entity_poly.entity_id
_entity_poly.type
_entity_poly.pdbx_seq_one_letter_code
_entity_poly.pdbx_strand_id
1 'polypeptide(L)'
;MIHDMIAIVQDYWLLLLIGQYPNGPLGGLANTLILSALSIALAFPVSILMALARLSKWRLLRWPVTAVVYFTRGVPLLMLILWSYFLVPLWTGADVPSFVTMLATLVIYQGAFMSEVVRAGIVSLGAGQMDAARALGHGYFSAMRYIILPQALYNMIPSLISTFVSTIKDTTLGYVINVPDLTFAANQVNNQLLTQPFQVFLILAMVYYIICWSLTHVANLLERRIARRRAGPRGKLAADAPAPANIVTEQL
;
A
#
# COMPACT_ATOMS: atom_id res chain seq x y z
N MET A 1 34.65 1.19 -9.16
CA MET A 1 33.26 0.78 -8.82
C MET A 1 32.81 1.27 -7.45
N ILE A 2 33.30 0.71 -6.33
CA ILE A 2 32.85 1.17 -4.99
C ILE A 2 33.22 2.64 -4.76
N HIS A 3 34.42 3.06 -5.16
CA HIS A 3 34.83 4.46 -5.08
C HIS A 3 33.90 5.38 -5.89
N ASP A 4 33.59 5.03 -7.14
CA ASP A 4 32.66 5.77 -7.99
C ASP A 4 31.26 5.85 -7.37
N MET A 5 30.77 4.77 -6.77
CA MET A 5 29.48 4.77 -6.06
C MET A 5 29.49 5.72 -4.85
N ILE A 6 30.58 5.74 -4.09
CA ILE A 6 30.74 6.67 -2.95
C ILE A 6 30.76 8.12 -3.46
N ALA A 7 31.48 8.40 -4.55
CA ALA A 7 31.52 9.73 -5.16
C ALA A 7 30.11 10.16 -5.62
N ILE A 8 29.37 9.31 -6.32
CA ILE A 8 27.98 9.58 -6.72
C ILE A 8 27.12 9.93 -5.50
N VAL A 9 27.22 9.16 -4.42
CA VAL A 9 26.45 9.46 -3.20
C VAL A 9 26.89 10.81 -2.62
N GLN A 10 28.19 11.09 -2.51
CA GLN A 10 28.69 12.35 -1.96
C GLN A 10 28.27 13.57 -2.79
N ASP A 11 28.24 13.44 -4.11
CA ASP A 11 27.92 14.55 -5.01
C ASP A 11 26.40 14.77 -5.12
N TYR A 12 25.60 13.69 -5.07
CA TYR A 12 24.17 13.74 -5.38
C TYR A 12 23.24 13.38 -4.21
N TRP A 13 23.75 13.16 -2.98
CA TRP A 13 22.89 12.79 -1.84
C TRP A 13 21.78 13.80 -1.57
N LEU A 14 22.02 15.09 -1.78
CA LEU A 14 21.00 16.12 -1.61
C LEU A 14 19.84 15.88 -2.59
N LEU A 15 20.14 15.74 -3.89
CA LEU A 15 19.14 15.47 -4.92
C LEU A 15 18.39 14.15 -4.67
N LEU A 16 19.12 13.10 -4.28
CA LEU A 16 18.55 11.77 -4.06
C LEU A 16 17.70 11.71 -2.79
N LEU A 17 18.10 12.35 -1.70
CA LEU A 17 17.47 12.17 -0.38
C LEU A 17 16.46 13.28 -0.04
N ILE A 18 16.94 14.49 0.30
CA ILE A 18 16.14 15.52 0.99
C ILE A 18 15.85 16.73 0.10
N GLY A 19 16.74 17.03 -0.84
CA GLY A 19 16.68 18.21 -1.71
C GLY A 19 17.25 19.46 -1.04
N GLN A 20 17.00 20.62 -1.65
CA GLN A 20 17.48 21.92 -1.17
C GLN A 20 16.46 22.62 -0.25
N TYR A 21 15.52 21.87 0.34
CA TYR A 21 14.48 22.41 1.22
C TYR A 21 15.07 23.13 2.44
N PRO A 22 14.55 24.31 2.86
CA PRO A 22 13.35 24.98 2.34
C PRO A 22 13.57 25.92 1.15
N ASN A 23 14.82 26.15 0.74
CA ASN A 23 15.16 27.15 -0.28
C ASN A 23 15.13 26.62 -1.73
N GLY A 24 14.71 25.37 -1.92
CA GLY A 24 14.62 24.70 -3.21
C GLY A 24 13.75 23.45 -3.16
N PRO A 25 13.70 22.67 -4.26
CA PRO A 25 12.82 21.51 -4.37
C PRO A 25 13.23 20.39 -3.40
N LEU A 26 12.23 19.61 -2.99
CA LEU A 26 12.43 18.37 -2.23
C LEU A 26 13.17 17.33 -3.07
N GLY A 27 13.97 16.51 -2.39
CA GLY A 27 14.73 15.42 -2.99
C GLY A 27 13.84 14.23 -3.34
N GLY A 28 14.39 13.34 -4.16
CA GLY A 28 13.65 12.21 -4.72
C GLY A 28 13.05 11.29 -3.65
N LEU A 29 13.83 10.89 -2.65
CA LEU A 29 13.36 10.02 -1.57
C LEU A 29 12.27 10.69 -0.74
N ALA A 30 12.45 11.96 -0.37
CA ALA A 30 11.44 12.71 0.37
C ALA A 30 10.11 12.75 -0.40
N ASN A 31 10.14 13.06 -1.70
CA ASN A 31 8.96 13.05 -2.55
C ASN A 31 8.34 11.66 -2.70
N THR A 32 9.14 10.60 -2.83
CA THR A 32 8.64 9.21 -2.84
C THR A 32 7.87 8.87 -1.57
N LEU A 33 8.42 9.22 -0.40
CA LEU A 33 7.78 8.95 0.89
C LEU A 33 6.51 9.81 1.09
N ILE A 34 6.55 11.09 0.71
CA ILE A 34 5.38 11.98 0.78
C ILE A 34 4.28 11.48 -0.16
N LEU A 35 4.61 11.18 -1.41
CA LEU A 35 3.65 10.69 -2.40
C LEU A 35 2.99 9.38 -1.95
N SER A 36 3.78 8.41 -1.49
CA SER A 36 3.25 7.13 -1.01
C SER A 36 2.40 7.29 0.27
N ALA A 37 2.83 8.13 1.22
CA ALA A 37 2.09 8.37 2.46
C ALA A 37 0.77 9.08 2.20
N LEU A 38 0.78 10.14 1.38
CA LEU A 38 -0.44 10.84 0.97
C LEU A 38 -1.39 9.93 0.19
N SER A 39 -0.85 9.11 -0.71
CA SER A 39 -1.66 8.15 -1.49
C SER A 39 -2.42 7.20 -0.58
N ILE A 40 -1.75 6.58 0.40
CA ILE A 40 -2.41 5.69 1.37
C ILE A 40 -3.39 6.47 2.26
N ALA A 41 -2.99 7.64 2.79
CA ALA A 41 -3.82 8.43 3.68
C ALA A 41 -5.15 8.85 3.04
N LEU A 42 -5.12 9.22 1.76
CA LEU A 42 -6.30 9.59 0.98
C LEU A 42 -7.05 8.36 0.45
N ALA A 43 -6.36 7.30 0.03
CA ALA A 43 -6.98 6.06 -0.42
C ALA A 43 -7.72 5.32 0.71
N PHE A 44 -7.26 5.44 1.95
CA PHE A 44 -7.84 4.73 3.10
C PHE A 44 -9.33 5.02 3.32
N PRO A 45 -9.79 6.28 3.47
CA PRO A 45 -11.21 6.57 3.57
C PRO A 45 -11.98 6.15 2.30
N VAL A 46 -11.42 6.36 1.10
CA VAL A 46 -12.03 5.92 -0.16
C VAL A 46 -12.25 4.40 -0.17
N SER A 47 -11.26 3.63 0.28
CA SER A 47 -11.31 2.17 0.33
C SER A 47 -12.39 1.66 1.29
N ILE A 48 -12.58 2.32 2.45
CA ILE A 48 -13.62 1.98 3.41
C ILE A 48 -14.99 2.23 2.78
N LEU A 49 -15.18 3.39 2.16
CA LEU A 49 -16.45 3.73 1.50
C LEU A 49 -16.77 2.73 0.37
N MET A 50 -15.79 2.40 -0.47
CA MET A 50 -15.94 1.41 -1.54
C MET A 50 -16.23 0.01 -0.99
N ALA A 51 -15.56 -0.41 0.07
CA ALA A 51 -15.80 -1.71 0.71
C ALA A 51 -17.21 -1.81 1.29
N LEU A 52 -17.66 -0.78 2.03
CA LEU A 52 -19.01 -0.72 2.60
C LEU A 52 -20.08 -0.68 1.51
N ALA A 53 -19.86 0.10 0.43
CA ALA A 53 -20.75 0.13 -0.72
C ALA A 53 -20.89 -1.25 -1.38
N ARG A 54 -19.79 -2.02 -1.48
CA ARG A 54 -19.80 -3.39 -2.02
C ARG A 54 -20.46 -4.42 -1.09
N LEU A 55 -20.41 -4.19 0.22
CA LEU A 55 -21.12 -5.01 1.23
C LEU A 55 -22.61 -4.66 1.34
N SER A 56 -23.05 -3.55 0.74
CA SER A 56 -24.44 -3.12 0.79
C SER A 56 -25.39 -4.13 0.12
N LYS A 57 -26.60 -4.23 0.67
CA LYS A 57 -27.70 -5.00 0.07
C LYS A 57 -28.24 -4.32 -1.20
N TRP A 58 -28.01 -3.02 -1.36
CA TRP A 58 -28.58 -2.24 -2.45
C TRP A 58 -27.80 -2.45 -3.74
N ARG A 59 -28.44 -3.10 -4.71
CA ARG A 59 -27.83 -3.44 -6.01
C ARG A 59 -27.30 -2.21 -6.74
N LEU A 60 -28.05 -1.09 -6.70
CA LEU A 60 -27.68 0.16 -7.37
C LEU A 60 -26.39 0.79 -6.81
N LEU A 61 -26.07 0.56 -5.54
CA LEU A 61 -24.82 1.03 -4.95
C LEU A 61 -23.68 0.03 -5.16
N ARG A 62 -23.97 -1.27 -4.99
CA ARG A 62 -22.97 -2.34 -5.04
C ARG A 62 -22.38 -2.53 -6.43
N TRP A 63 -23.21 -2.57 -7.47
CA TRP A 63 -22.76 -2.94 -8.82
C TRP A 63 -21.81 -1.91 -9.45
N PRO A 64 -22.09 -0.59 -9.44
CA PRO A 64 -21.18 0.39 -10.01
C PRO A 64 -19.82 0.39 -9.32
N VAL A 65 -19.78 0.37 -7.97
CA VAL A 65 -18.52 0.32 -7.22
C VAL A 65 -17.77 -0.98 -7.48
N THR A 66 -18.47 -2.10 -7.58
CA THR A 66 -17.86 -3.38 -7.93
C THR A 66 -17.23 -3.35 -9.33
N ALA A 67 -17.89 -2.74 -10.31
CA ALA A 67 -17.35 -2.56 -11.66
C ALA A 67 -16.09 -1.68 -11.65
N VAL A 68 -16.10 -0.55 -10.94
CA VAL A 68 -14.91 0.33 -10.79
C VAL A 68 -13.75 -0.44 -10.15
N VAL A 69 -14.00 -1.20 -9.08
CA VAL A 69 -12.95 -2.01 -8.42
C VAL A 69 -12.38 -3.06 -9.38
N TYR A 70 -13.22 -3.81 -10.09
CA TYR A 70 -12.71 -4.83 -11.01
C TYR A 70 -11.99 -4.23 -12.21
N PHE A 71 -12.47 -3.11 -12.74
CA PHE A 71 -11.80 -2.40 -13.84
C PHE A 71 -10.42 -1.92 -13.43
N THR A 72 -10.33 -1.13 -12.36
CA THR A 72 -9.05 -0.59 -11.85
C THR A 72 -8.04 -1.67 -11.48
N ARG A 73 -8.51 -2.83 -11.00
CA ARG A 73 -7.65 -3.98 -10.67
C ARG A 73 -7.30 -4.87 -11.87
N GLY A 74 -8.06 -4.79 -12.94
CA GLY A 74 -7.81 -5.51 -14.19
C GLY A 74 -6.88 -4.76 -15.14
N VAL A 75 -6.75 -3.44 -14.97
CA VAL A 75 -5.89 -2.58 -15.79
C VAL A 75 -4.52 -2.39 -15.11
N PRO A 76 -3.40 -2.49 -15.85
CA PRO A 76 -2.08 -2.18 -15.30
C PRO A 76 -2.00 -0.74 -14.77
N LEU A 77 -1.40 -0.54 -13.59
CA LEU A 77 -1.24 0.80 -12.99
C LEU A 77 -0.57 1.79 -13.96
N LEU A 78 0.44 1.35 -14.72
CA LEU A 78 1.09 2.18 -15.73
C LEU A 78 0.09 2.76 -16.74
N MET A 79 -0.90 1.98 -17.19
CA MET A 79 -1.93 2.47 -18.11
C MET A 79 -2.82 3.52 -17.45
N LEU A 80 -3.20 3.32 -16.19
CA LEU A 80 -3.96 4.32 -15.43
C LEU A 80 -3.19 5.63 -15.26
N ILE A 81 -1.86 5.56 -15.05
CA ILE A 81 -0.98 6.73 -14.96
C ILE A 81 -0.97 7.49 -16.29
N LEU A 82 -0.72 6.78 -17.41
CA LEU A 82 -0.67 7.40 -18.73
C LEU A 82 -2.02 8.01 -19.12
N TRP A 83 -3.12 7.30 -18.89
CA TRP A 83 -4.46 7.83 -19.14
C TRP A 83 -4.76 9.06 -18.29
N SER A 84 -4.44 9.03 -17.00
CA SER A 84 -4.67 10.19 -16.13
C SER A 84 -3.83 11.39 -16.58
N TYR A 85 -2.58 11.16 -16.98
CA TYR A 85 -1.68 12.21 -17.42
C TYR A 85 -2.10 12.85 -18.75
N PHE A 86 -2.56 12.07 -19.73
CA PHE A 86 -2.93 12.61 -21.04
C PHE A 86 -4.40 13.06 -21.12
N LEU A 87 -5.34 12.33 -20.50
CA LEU A 87 -6.76 12.65 -20.63
C LEU A 87 -7.21 13.77 -19.70
N VAL A 88 -6.65 13.92 -18.50
CA VAL A 88 -7.11 14.98 -17.58
C VAL A 88 -6.91 16.38 -18.17
N PRO A 89 -5.72 16.76 -18.69
CA PRO A 89 -5.54 18.06 -19.33
C PRO A 89 -6.39 18.21 -20.60
N LEU A 90 -6.56 17.14 -21.38
CA LEU A 90 -7.39 17.16 -22.60
C LEU A 90 -8.86 17.48 -22.29
N TRP A 91 -9.39 16.96 -21.19
CA TRP A 91 -10.80 17.15 -20.81
C TRP A 91 -11.04 18.43 -20.00
N THR A 92 -10.08 18.82 -19.15
CA THR A 92 -10.25 19.97 -18.24
C THR A 92 -9.67 21.26 -18.82
N GLY A 93 -8.77 21.17 -19.81
CA GLY A 93 -7.99 22.30 -20.32
C GLY A 93 -6.94 22.84 -19.33
N ALA A 94 -6.77 22.20 -18.16
CA ALA A 94 -5.86 22.64 -17.12
C ALA A 94 -4.55 21.84 -17.15
N ASP A 95 -3.42 22.55 -17.03
CA ASP A 95 -2.13 21.92 -16.79
C ASP A 95 -2.05 21.43 -15.34
N VAL A 96 -2.11 20.11 -15.17
CA VAL A 96 -2.04 19.47 -13.86
C VAL A 96 -0.61 18.97 -13.61
N PRO A 97 0.04 19.34 -12.49
CA PRO A 97 1.38 18.88 -12.17
C PRO A 97 1.48 17.35 -12.11
N SER A 98 2.57 16.77 -12.60
CA SER A 98 2.81 15.31 -12.64
C SER A 98 2.64 14.65 -11.27
N PHE A 99 3.10 15.31 -10.19
CA PHE A 99 2.91 14.85 -8.82
C PHE A 99 1.43 14.70 -8.44
N VAL A 100 0.58 15.68 -8.77
CA VAL A 100 -0.85 15.66 -8.45
C VAL A 100 -1.57 14.60 -9.27
N THR A 101 -1.25 14.48 -10.56
CA THR A 101 -1.76 13.43 -11.44
C THR A 101 -1.41 12.04 -10.89
N MET A 102 -0.17 11.83 -10.49
CA MET A 102 0.29 10.56 -9.91
C MET A 102 -0.41 10.27 -8.58
N LEU A 103 -0.51 11.27 -7.69
CA LEU A 103 -1.21 11.13 -6.42
C LEU A 103 -2.67 10.73 -6.62
N ALA A 104 -3.41 11.42 -7.49
CA ALA A 104 -4.80 11.10 -7.79
C ALA A 104 -4.95 9.69 -8.37
N THR A 105 -4.06 9.31 -9.29
CA THR A 105 -4.04 7.96 -9.88
C THR A 105 -3.81 6.89 -8.82
N LEU A 106 -2.81 7.08 -7.95
CA LEU A 106 -2.50 6.16 -6.86
C LEU A 106 -3.65 6.09 -5.84
N VAL A 107 -4.34 7.19 -5.54
CA VAL A 107 -5.50 7.20 -4.65
C VAL A 107 -6.64 6.35 -5.20
N ILE A 108 -6.93 6.45 -6.50
CA ILE A 108 -7.98 5.64 -7.16
C ILE A 108 -7.56 4.17 -7.18
N TYR A 109 -6.33 3.89 -7.62
CA TYR A 109 -5.80 2.53 -7.72
C TYR A 109 -5.74 1.85 -6.35
N GLN A 110 -5.05 2.47 -5.38
CA GLN A 110 -4.94 1.90 -4.04
C GLN A 110 -6.28 1.90 -3.32
N GLY A 111 -7.17 2.87 -3.56
CA GLY A 111 -8.53 2.87 -3.03
C GLY A 111 -9.29 1.60 -3.42
N ALA A 112 -9.20 1.21 -4.69
CA ALA A 112 -9.83 -0.01 -5.20
C ALA A 112 -9.18 -1.29 -4.65
N PHE A 113 -7.85 -1.40 -4.67
CA PHE A 113 -7.14 -2.57 -4.14
C PHE A 113 -7.36 -2.74 -2.63
N MET A 114 -7.19 -1.66 -1.86
CA MET A 114 -7.38 -1.65 -0.42
C MET A 114 -8.85 -1.87 -0.03
N SER A 115 -9.82 -1.50 -0.87
CA SER A 115 -11.23 -1.82 -0.61
C SER A 115 -11.49 -3.33 -0.54
N GLU A 116 -10.74 -4.13 -1.29
CA GLU A 116 -10.84 -5.58 -1.21
C GLU A 116 -10.30 -6.10 0.11
N VAL A 117 -9.17 -5.54 0.57
CA VAL A 117 -8.59 -5.88 1.86
C VAL A 117 -9.57 -5.51 2.98
N VAL A 118 -10.19 -4.33 2.92
CA VAL A 118 -11.22 -3.88 3.89
C VAL A 118 -12.42 -4.81 3.90
N ARG A 119 -12.94 -5.13 2.71
CA ARG A 119 -14.06 -6.04 2.56
C ARG A 119 -13.73 -7.43 3.11
N ALA A 120 -12.55 -7.97 2.79
CA ALA A 120 -12.09 -9.27 3.27
C ALA A 120 -11.91 -9.28 4.79
N GLY A 121 -11.35 -8.21 5.37
CA GLY A 121 -11.22 -8.05 6.82
C GLY A 121 -12.58 -8.06 7.52
N ILE A 122 -13.57 -7.34 7.00
CA ILE A 122 -14.94 -7.34 7.54
C ILE A 122 -15.58 -8.74 7.45
N VAL A 123 -15.47 -9.39 6.31
CA VAL A 123 -16.04 -10.74 6.10
C VAL A 123 -15.36 -11.79 6.99
N SER A 124 -14.06 -11.64 7.29
CA SER A 124 -13.30 -12.59 8.10
C SER A 124 -13.74 -12.68 9.57
N LEU A 125 -14.50 -11.70 10.08
CA LEU A 125 -15.02 -11.72 11.44
C LEU A 125 -16.18 -12.72 11.64
N GLY A 126 -16.76 -13.23 10.55
CA GLY A 126 -17.89 -14.15 10.57
C GLY A 126 -19.23 -13.49 10.92
N ALA A 127 -20.32 -14.20 10.63
CA ALA A 127 -21.69 -13.69 10.88
C ALA A 127 -22.01 -13.50 12.37
N GLY A 128 -21.40 -14.31 13.25
CA GLY A 128 -21.68 -14.31 14.69
C GLY A 128 -21.44 -12.98 15.39
N GLN A 129 -20.46 -12.16 14.94
CA GLN A 129 -20.25 -10.81 15.49
C GLN A 129 -21.42 -9.87 15.19
N MET A 130 -21.98 -9.95 13.98
CA MET A 130 -23.16 -9.19 13.61
C MET A 130 -24.40 -9.66 14.36
N ASP A 131 -24.56 -10.98 14.54
CA ASP A 131 -25.70 -11.55 15.26
C ASP A 131 -25.65 -11.23 16.75
N ALA A 132 -24.48 -11.28 17.38
CA ALA A 132 -24.27 -10.84 18.76
C ALA A 132 -24.56 -9.35 18.94
N ALA A 133 -24.09 -8.50 18.02
CA ALA A 133 -24.39 -7.07 18.06
C ALA A 133 -25.90 -6.78 17.97
N ARG A 134 -26.62 -7.53 17.12
CA ARG A 134 -28.09 -7.42 17.00
C ARG A 134 -28.81 -7.92 18.25
N ALA A 135 -28.34 -8.98 18.88
CA ALA A 135 -28.89 -9.48 20.15
C ALA A 135 -28.76 -8.45 21.29
N LEU A 136 -27.73 -7.60 21.22
CA LEU A 136 -27.53 -6.45 22.12
C LEU A 136 -28.32 -5.19 21.69
N GLY A 137 -29.21 -5.29 20.69
CA GLY A 137 -30.07 -4.20 20.24
C GLY A 137 -29.46 -3.25 19.21
N HIS A 138 -28.24 -3.52 18.70
CA HIS A 138 -27.67 -2.68 17.65
C HIS A 138 -28.29 -2.95 16.27
N GLY A 139 -28.70 -1.87 15.59
CA GLY A 139 -29.00 -1.91 14.16
C GLY A 139 -27.74 -2.08 13.30
N TYR A 140 -27.89 -2.41 12.00
CA TYR A 140 -26.76 -2.69 11.09
C TYR A 140 -25.70 -1.57 11.06
N PHE A 141 -26.13 -0.31 10.95
CA PHE A 141 -25.21 0.83 10.89
C PHE A 141 -24.44 1.01 12.20
N SER A 142 -25.12 0.87 13.34
CA SER A 142 -24.50 0.97 14.67
C SER A 142 -23.50 -0.17 14.89
N ALA A 143 -23.90 -1.41 14.58
CA ALA A 143 -23.03 -2.58 14.69
C ALA A 143 -21.81 -2.45 13.78
N MET A 144 -22.00 -1.99 12.54
CA MET A 144 -20.91 -1.78 11.60
C MET A 144 -19.93 -0.71 12.10
N ARG A 145 -20.42 0.46 12.52
CA ARG A 145 -19.58 1.60 12.92
C ARG A 145 -18.82 1.35 14.23
N TYR A 146 -19.47 0.78 15.24
CA TYR A 146 -18.91 0.72 16.59
C TYR A 146 -18.26 -0.61 16.96
N ILE A 147 -18.58 -1.70 16.25
CA ILE A 147 -18.10 -3.05 16.60
C ILE A 147 -17.27 -3.62 15.45
N ILE A 148 -17.90 -3.82 14.29
CA ILE A 148 -17.34 -4.64 13.22
C ILE A 148 -16.21 -3.92 12.49
N LEU A 149 -16.42 -2.67 12.05
CA LEU A 149 -15.44 -1.93 11.27
C LEU A 149 -14.15 -1.66 12.09
N PRO A 150 -14.21 -1.17 13.34
CA PRO A 150 -12.98 -0.98 14.13
C PRO A 150 -12.19 -2.27 14.33
N GLN A 151 -12.88 -3.39 14.59
CA GLN A 151 -12.24 -4.69 14.77
C GLN A 151 -11.63 -5.22 13.46
N ALA A 152 -12.34 -5.08 12.34
CA ALA A 152 -11.85 -5.48 11.02
C ALA A 152 -10.61 -4.67 10.63
N LEU A 153 -10.65 -3.35 10.79
CA LEU A 153 -9.52 -2.47 10.48
C LEU A 153 -8.30 -2.80 11.34
N TYR A 154 -8.50 -3.07 12.63
CA TYR A 154 -7.40 -3.49 13.51
C TYR A 154 -6.73 -4.79 13.03
N ASN A 155 -7.53 -5.77 12.59
CA ASN A 155 -7.01 -7.04 12.08
C ASN A 155 -6.26 -6.89 10.75
N MET A 156 -6.51 -5.82 10.01
CA MET A 156 -5.90 -5.57 8.71
C MET A 156 -4.67 -4.68 8.76
N ILE A 157 -4.32 -4.11 9.90
CA ILE A 157 -3.12 -3.26 10.06
C ILE A 157 -1.87 -3.89 9.40
N PRO A 158 -1.58 -5.21 9.55
CA PRO A 158 -0.45 -5.83 8.86
C PRO A 158 -0.52 -5.70 7.33
N SER A 159 -1.68 -5.98 6.75
CA SER A 159 -1.90 -5.87 5.30
C SER A 159 -1.78 -4.43 4.81
N LEU A 160 -2.23 -3.44 5.60
CA LEU A 160 -2.11 -2.02 5.25
C LEU A 160 -0.64 -1.58 5.16
N ILE A 161 0.24 -2.08 6.03
CA ILE A 161 1.67 -1.78 5.96
C ILE A 161 2.28 -2.42 4.71
N SER A 162 1.91 -3.66 4.39
CA SER A 162 2.33 -4.29 3.13
C SER A 162 1.87 -3.50 1.90
N THR A 163 0.65 -2.95 1.91
CA THR A 163 0.16 -2.05 0.85
C THR A 163 0.98 -0.76 0.78
N PHE A 164 1.39 -0.17 1.90
CA PHE A 164 2.28 0.99 1.91
C PHE A 164 3.64 0.69 1.28
N VAL A 165 4.25 -0.46 1.60
CA VAL A 165 5.51 -0.91 0.97
C VAL A 165 5.36 -1.08 -0.54
N SER A 166 4.26 -1.70 -1.00
CA SER A 166 3.97 -1.82 -2.43
C SER A 166 3.77 -0.44 -3.08
N THR A 167 3.10 0.48 -2.39
CA THR A 167 2.87 1.84 -2.90
C THR A 167 4.17 2.61 -3.12
N ILE A 168 5.17 2.45 -2.24
CA ILE A 168 6.53 3.01 -2.44
C ILE A 168 7.16 2.49 -3.74
N LYS A 169 6.94 1.22 -4.08
CA LYS A 169 7.44 0.66 -5.34
C LYS A 169 6.62 1.17 -6.53
N ASP A 170 5.31 1.29 -6.37
CA ASP A 170 4.42 1.80 -7.41
C ASP A 170 4.72 3.26 -7.79
N THR A 171 5.27 4.09 -6.88
CA THR A 171 5.68 5.45 -7.23
C THR A 171 6.74 5.50 -8.32
N THR A 172 7.56 4.45 -8.46
CA THR A 172 8.62 4.36 -9.49
C THR A 172 8.07 4.47 -10.90
N LEU A 173 6.82 4.06 -11.14
CA LEU A 173 6.15 4.18 -12.43
C LEU A 173 5.88 5.65 -12.80
N GLY A 174 5.83 6.55 -11.81
CA GLY A 174 5.69 7.99 -12.01
C GLY A 174 6.85 8.61 -12.79
N TYR A 175 8.00 7.93 -12.87
CA TYR A 175 9.12 8.32 -13.70
C TYR A 175 8.72 8.59 -15.16
N VAL A 176 7.80 7.79 -15.71
CA VAL A 176 7.35 7.89 -17.12
C VAL A 176 6.68 9.23 -17.44
N ILE A 177 6.11 9.89 -16.42
CA ILE A 177 5.45 11.19 -16.54
C ILE A 177 6.22 12.29 -15.79
N ASN A 178 7.53 12.08 -15.54
CA ASN A 178 8.42 13.02 -14.86
C ASN A 178 7.93 13.45 -13.46
N VAL A 179 7.42 12.51 -12.66
CA VAL A 179 7.19 12.77 -11.23
C VAL A 179 8.56 12.93 -10.55
N PRO A 180 8.79 13.95 -9.72
CA PRO A 180 10.09 14.19 -9.06
C PRO A 180 10.33 13.22 -7.89
N ASP A 181 10.23 11.92 -8.12
CA ASP A 181 10.49 10.86 -7.15
C ASP A 181 11.97 10.42 -7.14
N LEU A 182 12.31 9.45 -6.30
CA LEU A 182 13.68 8.90 -6.22
C LEU A 182 14.15 8.28 -7.55
N THR A 183 13.24 7.67 -8.30
CA THR A 183 13.54 7.06 -9.61
C THR A 183 13.93 8.13 -10.63
N PHE A 184 13.19 9.22 -10.65
CA PHE A 184 13.48 10.39 -11.49
C PHE A 184 14.76 11.09 -11.07
N ALA A 185 15.02 11.25 -9.77
CA ALA A 185 16.28 11.79 -9.27
C ALA A 185 17.48 10.96 -9.72
N ALA A 186 17.41 9.63 -9.60
CA ALA A 186 18.47 8.75 -10.08
C ALA A 186 18.65 8.83 -11.61
N ASN A 187 17.55 8.93 -12.37
CA ASN A 187 17.66 9.09 -13.81
C ASN A 187 18.32 10.43 -14.20
N GLN A 188 18.06 11.51 -13.49
CA GLN A 188 18.77 12.78 -13.70
C GLN A 188 20.28 12.63 -13.47
N VAL A 189 20.70 11.97 -12.40
CA VAL A 189 22.11 11.68 -12.13
C VAL A 189 22.72 10.83 -13.25
N ASN A 190 21.99 9.81 -13.70
CA ASN A 190 22.42 8.97 -14.83
C ASN A 190 22.64 9.79 -16.11
N ASN A 191 21.73 10.70 -16.43
CA ASN A 191 21.81 11.54 -17.62
C ASN A 191 22.90 12.61 -17.52
N GLN A 192 23.33 12.97 -16.32
CA GLN A 192 24.46 13.88 -16.11
C GLN A 192 25.80 13.15 -16.22
N LEU A 193 25.92 11.94 -15.67
CA LEU A 193 27.17 11.17 -15.69
C LEU A 193 27.41 10.47 -17.03
N LEU A 194 26.36 9.94 -17.67
CA LEU A 194 26.31 9.19 -18.94
C LEU A 194 27.16 7.90 -19.02
N THR A 195 28.19 7.77 -18.17
CA THR A 195 29.24 6.76 -18.23
C THR A 195 29.12 5.72 -17.11
N GLN A 196 28.25 5.96 -16.12
CA GLN A 196 28.13 5.13 -14.91
C GLN A 196 26.69 4.66 -14.62
N PRO A 197 25.91 4.18 -15.61
CA PRO A 197 24.51 3.79 -15.40
C PRO A 197 24.35 2.66 -14.38
N PHE A 198 25.25 1.67 -14.42
CA PHE A 198 25.20 0.54 -13.51
C PHE A 198 25.32 0.99 -12.05
N GLN A 199 26.27 1.87 -11.73
CA GLN A 199 26.50 2.40 -10.39
C GLN A 199 25.29 3.17 -9.89
N VAL A 200 24.72 4.05 -10.72
CA VAL A 200 23.55 4.87 -10.37
C VAL A 200 22.32 4.00 -10.07
N PHE A 201 21.99 3.05 -10.94
CA PHE A 201 20.83 2.18 -10.73
C PHE A 201 21.06 1.12 -9.64
N LEU A 202 22.31 0.74 -9.36
CA LEU A 202 22.64 -0.11 -8.21
C LEU A 202 22.43 0.65 -6.89
N ILE A 203 22.84 1.92 -6.81
CA ILE A 203 22.54 2.79 -5.65
C ILE A 203 21.02 2.92 -5.48
N LEU A 204 20.28 3.21 -6.56
CA LEU A 204 18.83 3.28 -6.55
C LEU A 204 18.19 2.00 -6.00
N ALA A 205 18.61 0.84 -6.51
CA ALA A 205 18.10 -0.46 -6.09
C ALA A 205 18.41 -0.73 -4.61
N MET A 206 19.61 -0.41 -4.13
CA MET A 206 19.97 -0.56 -2.72
C MET A 206 19.13 0.34 -1.82
N VAL A 207 18.89 1.59 -2.20
CA VAL A 207 18.05 2.53 -1.42
C VAL A 207 16.62 2.01 -1.32
N TYR A 208 15.99 1.64 -2.45
CA TYR A 208 14.66 1.04 -2.44
C TYR A 208 14.61 -0.26 -1.63
N TYR A 209 15.63 -1.12 -1.76
CA TYR A 209 15.72 -2.37 -1.01
C TYR A 209 15.77 -2.11 0.49
N ILE A 210 16.67 -1.24 0.96
CA ILE A 210 16.81 -0.91 2.39
C ILE A 210 15.48 -0.40 2.95
N ILE A 211 14.85 0.56 2.28
CA ILE A 211 13.59 1.15 2.76
C ILE A 211 12.47 0.12 2.79
N CYS A 212 12.27 -0.60 1.68
CA CYS A 212 11.20 -1.58 1.58
C CYS A 212 11.43 -2.74 2.56
N TRP A 213 12.67 -3.20 2.71
CA TRP A 213 13.03 -4.27 3.64
C TRP A 213 12.81 -3.84 5.10
N SER A 214 13.26 -2.65 5.49
CA SER A 214 13.05 -2.12 6.84
C SER A 214 11.56 -2.01 7.18
N LEU A 215 10.75 -1.46 6.26
CA LEU A 215 9.29 -1.36 6.46
C LEU A 215 8.60 -2.72 6.50
N THR A 216 9.00 -3.65 5.62
CA THR A 216 8.48 -5.03 5.62
C THR A 216 8.84 -5.76 6.92
N HIS A 217 10.04 -5.54 7.45
CA HIS A 217 10.46 -6.11 8.72
C HIS A 217 9.58 -5.61 9.86
N VAL A 218 9.32 -4.29 9.93
CA VAL A 218 8.39 -3.70 10.91
C VAL A 218 6.98 -4.26 10.76
N ALA A 219 6.49 -4.43 9.53
CA ALA A 219 5.19 -5.04 9.23
C ALA A 219 5.09 -6.45 9.84
N ASN A 220 6.09 -7.29 9.60
CA ASN A 220 6.14 -8.68 10.08
C ASN A 220 6.20 -8.75 11.62
N LEU A 221 6.93 -7.84 12.27
CA LEU A 221 6.97 -7.75 13.73
C LEU A 221 5.59 -7.40 14.30
N LEU A 222 4.89 -6.45 13.67
CA LEU A 222 3.56 -6.06 14.10
C LEU A 222 2.53 -7.17 13.85
N GLU A 223 2.63 -7.86 12.72
CA GLU A 223 1.79 -9.03 12.39
C GLU A 223 1.93 -10.11 13.47
N ARG A 224 3.16 -10.48 13.85
CA ARG A 224 3.42 -11.44 14.93
C ARG A 224 2.81 -11.00 16.25
N ARG A 225 2.86 -9.69 16.57
CA ARG A 225 2.27 -9.15 17.80
C ARG A 225 0.74 -9.21 17.79
N ILE A 226 0.11 -8.87 16.67
CA ILE A 226 -1.34 -8.94 16.50
C ILE A 226 -1.82 -10.39 16.52
N ALA A 227 -1.14 -11.30 15.81
CA ALA A 227 -1.44 -12.73 15.80
C ALA A 227 -1.37 -13.35 17.20
N ARG A 228 -0.33 -13.01 17.99
CA ARG A 228 -0.20 -13.46 19.39
C ARG A 228 -1.34 -12.98 20.28
N ARG A 229 -1.80 -11.73 20.12
CA ARG A 229 -2.96 -11.21 20.85
C ARG A 229 -4.26 -11.92 20.45
N ARG A 230 -4.38 -12.35 19.19
CA ARG A 230 -5.54 -13.07 18.66
C ARG A 230 -5.64 -14.51 19.15
N ALA A 231 -4.51 -15.21 19.34
CA ALA A 231 -4.49 -16.63 19.72
C ALA A 231 -5.10 -16.91 21.11
N GLY A 232 -5.20 -15.90 21.99
CA GLY A 232 -5.70 -16.06 23.36
C GLY A 232 -4.93 -17.12 24.18
N PRO A 233 -5.35 -17.44 25.40
CA PRO A 233 -4.76 -18.52 26.20
C PRO A 233 -4.92 -19.92 25.56
N ARG A 234 -5.97 -20.12 24.75
CA ARG A 234 -6.29 -21.41 24.11
C ARG A 234 -5.38 -21.77 22.93
N GLY A 235 -4.84 -20.78 22.21
CA GLY A 235 -3.85 -21.04 21.15
C GLY A 235 -2.51 -21.54 21.67
N LYS A 236 -2.15 -21.19 22.92
CA LYS A 236 -0.96 -21.78 23.60
C LYS A 236 -1.16 -23.26 23.88
N LEU A 237 -2.33 -23.65 24.41
CA LEU A 237 -2.67 -25.06 24.69
C LEU A 237 -2.66 -25.96 23.44
N ALA A 238 -3.02 -25.41 22.26
CA ALA A 238 -2.96 -26.15 21.00
C ALA A 238 -1.55 -26.20 20.38
N ALA A 239 -0.71 -25.19 20.63
CA ALA A 239 0.69 -25.16 20.19
C ALA A 239 1.61 -26.02 21.07
N ASP A 240 1.27 -26.16 22.36
CA ASP A 240 1.96 -26.99 23.34
C ASP A 240 1.37 -28.41 23.44
N ALA A 241 0.35 -28.73 22.63
CA ALA A 241 -0.19 -30.09 22.58
C ALA A 241 0.87 -31.03 21.98
N PRO A 242 1.26 -32.12 22.67
CA PRO A 242 2.17 -33.09 22.09
C PRO A 242 1.56 -33.62 20.80
N ALA A 243 2.37 -33.67 19.73
CA ALA A 243 1.97 -34.27 18.46
C ALA A 243 1.34 -35.65 18.77
N PRO A 244 0.21 -36.00 18.14
CA PRO A 244 -0.40 -37.31 18.37
C PRO A 244 0.68 -38.35 18.11
N ALA A 245 0.97 -39.15 19.14
CA ALA A 245 1.92 -40.25 19.02
C ALA A 245 1.51 -41.04 17.79
N ASN A 246 2.43 -41.17 16.83
CA ASN A 246 2.26 -42.11 15.74
C ASN A 246 1.97 -43.46 16.39
N ILE A 247 0.71 -43.88 16.38
CA ILE A 247 0.35 -45.25 16.65
C ILE A 247 0.99 -46.01 15.49
N VAL A 248 2.22 -46.47 15.74
CA VAL A 248 2.88 -47.45 14.91
C VAL A 248 1.92 -48.63 14.91
N THR A 249 1.22 -48.80 13.80
CA THR A 249 0.48 -50.02 13.50
C THR A 249 1.52 -51.12 13.30
N GLU A 250 2.02 -51.66 14.41
CA GLU A 250 2.64 -52.97 14.43
C GLU A 250 1.50 -54.01 14.36
N GLN A 251 1.42 -54.63 13.19
CA GLN A 251 1.04 -56.03 12.93
C GLN A 251 -0.27 -56.55 13.53
N LEU A 252 -1.24 -56.84 12.65
CA LEU A 252 -1.71 -58.20 12.32
C LEU A 252 -2.45 -58.16 10.97
#